data_AF-A0ABC9HHW8-F1
#
_entry.id   AF-A0ABC9HHW8-F1
#
_cell.length_a   1.000
_cell.length_b   1.000
_cell.length_c   1.000
_cell.angle_alpha   90.00
_cell.angle_beta   90.00
_cell.angle_gamma   90.00
#
_symmetry.space_group_name_H-M   'P 1'
#
loop_
_entity.id
_entity.type
_entity.pdbx_description
1 polymer ?
#
loop_
_entity_poly.entity_id
_entity_poly.type
_entity_poly.pdbx_seq_one_letter_code
_entity_poly.pdbx_strand_id
1 'polypeptide(L)'
;MVDLQTVNITLRILFRPEPALLPKIYQNLGFDYEERVLPSITTEVLKAVVAQFDASELITQRELVSQRVNEDLTERASSFGILLDDIALTQISFGREFSEAVEAKQVAQQEAERARYLVEKAEQQKLAAVITAEGDSEAAVLEG
;
A
#
# COMPACT_ATOMS: atom_id res chain seq x y z
N MET A 1 1.76 8.89 -21.60
CA MET A 1 0.46 8.18 -21.57
C MET A 1 0.47 7.47 -20.24
N VAL A 2 -0.34 7.94 -19.28
CA VAL A 2 -0.28 7.45 -17.88
C VAL A 2 -0.67 5.98 -17.89
N ASP A 3 0.27 5.11 -17.52
CA ASP A 3 0.05 3.66 -17.45
C ASP A 3 -1.17 3.36 -16.60
N LEU A 4 -2.18 2.78 -17.24
CA LEU A 4 -3.42 2.37 -16.59
C LEU A 4 -3.12 1.09 -15.80
N GLN A 5 -2.57 1.27 -14.60
CA GLN A 5 -2.25 0.17 -13.70
C GLN A 5 -3.53 -0.61 -13.39
N THR A 6 -3.57 -1.88 -13.79
CA THR A 6 -4.71 -2.75 -13.50
C THR A 6 -4.47 -3.44 -12.16
N VAL A 7 -5.15 -2.96 -11.12
CA VAL A 7 -5.17 -3.59 -9.79
C VAL A 7 -6.43 -4.43 -9.69
N ASN A 8 -6.26 -5.71 -9.38
CA ASN A 8 -7.36 -6.63 -9.11
C ASN A 8 -7.49 -6.82 -7.61
N ILE A 9 -8.65 -6.49 -7.07
CA ILE A 9 -8.94 -6.61 -5.65
C ILE A 9 -10.19 -7.47 -5.47
N THR A 10 -10.06 -8.49 -4.63
CA THR A 10 -11.16 -9.37 -4.26
C THR A 10 -11.56 -9.10 -2.81
N LEU A 11 -12.86 -8.89 -2.58
CA LEU A 11 -13.43 -8.75 -1.26
C LEU A 11 -14.52 -9.80 -1.03
N ARG A 12 -14.63 -10.20 0.23
CA ARG A 12 -15.78 -10.93 0.75
C ARG A 12 -16.54 -10.00 1.68
N ILE A 13 -17.85 -9.94 1.49
CA ILE A 13 -18.74 -9.11 2.29
C ILE A 13 -19.85 -10.02 2.82
N LEU A 14 -20.05 -10.03 4.13
CA LEU A 14 -21.24 -10.56 4.78
C LEU A 14 -22.12 -9.38 5.15
N PHE A 15 -23.37 -9.42 4.73
CA PHE A 15 -24.30 -8.33 4.90
C PHE A 15 -25.71 -8.85 5.19
N ARG A 16 -26.53 -7.94 5.72
CA ARG A 16 -27.96 -8.16 5.93
C ARG A 16 -28.71 -6.84 5.77
N PRO A 17 -29.96 -6.87 5.29
CA PRO A 17 -30.77 -5.67 5.24
C PRO A 17 -31.20 -5.26 6.66
N GLU A 18 -31.35 -3.95 6.88
CA GLU A 18 -31.90 -3.44 8.12
C GLU A 18 -33.42 -3.72 8.20
N PRO A 19 -33.91 -4.47 9.21
CA PRO A 19 -35.31 -4.88 9.28
C PRO A 19 -36.31 -3.72 9.23
N ALA A 20 -35.95 -2.59 9.83
CA ALA A 20 -36.79 -1.38 9.87
C ALA A 20 -36.93 -0.70 8.49
N LEU A 21 -35.97 -0.91 7.58
CA LEU A 21 -35.94 -0.29 6.26
C LEU A 21 -36.36 -1.25 5.13
N LEU A 22 -36.60 -2.54 5.43
CA LEU A 22 -37.01 -3.57 4.47
C LEU A 22 -38.12 -3.10 3.50
N PRO A 23 -39.24 -2.50 3.95
CA PRO A 23 -40.28 -2.06 3.02
C PRO A 23 -39.78 -1.02 2.01
N LYS A 24 -38.93 -0.09 2.44
CA LYS A 24 -38.35 0.94 1.58
C LYS A 24 -37.31 0.37 0.62
N ILE A 25 -36.49 -0.57 1.09
CA ILE A 25 -35.49 -1.26 0.28
C ILE A 25 -36.18 -1.99 -0.88
N TYR A 26 -37.19 -2.82 -0.58
CA TYR A 26 -37.90 -3.57 -1.62
C TYR A 26 -38.69 -2.68 -2.58
N GLN A 27 -39.27 -1.57 -2.10
CA GLN A 27 -40.00 -0.64 -2.97
C GLN A 27 -39.08 0.15 -3.90
N ASN A 28 -37.94 0.61 -3.42
CA ASN A 28 -37.05 1.51 -4.18
C ASN A 28 -35.99 0.77 -4.99
N LEU A 29 -35.43 -0.31 -4.44
CA LEU A 29 -34.26 -1.01 -4.99
C LEU A 29 -34.64 -2.36 -5.63
N GLY A 30 -35.77 -2.95 -5.20
CA GLY A 30 -36.23 -4.25 -5.68
C GLY A 30 -35.74 -5.42 -4.82
N PHE A 31 -36.05 -6.65 -5.25
CA PHE A 31 -35.63 -7.87 -4.56
C PHE A 31 -34.14 -8.18 -4.75
N ASP A 32 -33.58 -7.71 -5.86
CA ASP A 32 -32.17 -7.79 -6.29
C ASP A 32 -31.32 -6.61 -5.79
N TYR A 33 -31.73 -5.95 -4.69
CA TYR A 33 -31.06 -4.77 -4.15
C TYR A 33 -29.56 -5.01 -3.89
N GLU A 34 -29.20 -6.22 -3.46
CA GLU A 34 -27.82 -6.60 -3.17
C GLU A 34 -26.94 -6.61 -4.43
N GLU A 35 -27.42 -7.20 -5.52
CA GLU A 35 -26.69 -7.28 -6.79
C GLU A 35 -26.53 -5.91 -7.46
N ARG A 36 -27.40 -4.96 -7.13
CA ARG A 36 -27.36 -3.60 -7.68
C ARG A 36 -26.51 -2.65 -6.84
N VAL A 37 -26.71 -2.66 -5.53
CA VAL A 37 -26.08 -1.69 -4.62
C VAL A 37 -24.66 -2.10 -4.27
N LEU A 38 -24.44 -3.36 -3.86
CA LEU A 38 -23.14 -3.77 -3.33
C LEU A 38 -22.01 -3.64 -4.35
N PRO A 39 -22.14 -4.09 -5.61
CA PRO A 39 -21.06 -3.92 -6.59
C PRO A 39 -20.75 -2.45 -6.89
N SER A 40 -21.79 -1.60 -6.90
CA SER A 40 -21.64 -0.16 -7.16
C SER A 40 -20.83 0.52 -6.04
N ILE A 41 -21.27 0.38 -4.79
CA ILE A 41 -20.58 1.01 -3.66
C ILE A 41 -19.20 0.38 -3.42
N THR A 42 -19.04 -0.93 -3.62
CA THR A 42 -17.75 -1.62 -3.50
C THR A 42 -16.76 -1.06 -4.52
N THR A 43 -17.17 -0.92 -5.78
CA THR A 43 -16.30 -0.37 -6.82
C THR A 43 -15.94 1.09 -6.55
N GLU A 44 -16.90 1.90 -6.09
CA GLU A 44 -16.68 3.31 -5.75
C GLU A 44 -15.67 3.45 -4.59
N VAL A 45 -15.91 2.78 -3.46
CA VAL A 45 -15.04 2.86 -2.28
C VAL A 45 -13.66 2.32 -2.60
N LEU A 46 -13.54 1.16 -3.28
CA LEU A 46 -12.24 0.63 -3.63
C LEU A 46 -11.43 1.60 -4.50
N LYS A 47 -12.06 2.24 -5.49
CA LYS A 47 -11.37 3.24 -6.31
C LYS A 47 -10.91 4.44 -5.47
N ALA A 48 -11.76 4.92 -4.57
CA ALA A 48 -11.44 6.06 -3.70
C ALA A 48 -10.31 5.74 -2.72
N VAL A 49 -10.29 4.54 -2.13
CA VAL A 49 -9.24 4.11 -1.22
C VAL A 49 -7.95 3.84 -1.99
N VAL A 50 -7.99 3.07 -3.08
CA VAL A 50 -6.81 2.76 -3.90
C VAL A 50 -6.14 4.03 -4.43
N ALA A 51 -6.90 5.07 -4.77
CA ALA A 51 -6.34 6.35 -5.21
C ALA A 51 -5.55 7.10 -4.11
N GLN A 52 -5.72 6.75 -2.83
CA GLN A 52 -4.99 7.35 -1.71
C GLN A 52 -3.67 6.64 -1.38
N PHE A 53 -3.43 5.45 -1.94
CA PHE A 53 -2.27 4.64 -1.63
C PHE A 53 -1.46 4.34 -2.89
N ASP A 54 -0.14 4.40 -2.75
CA ASP A 54 0.73 3.81 -3.76
C ASP A 54 0.61 2.29 -3.71
N ALA A 55 0.85 1.63 -4.84
CA ALA A 55 0.62 0.20 -4.90
C ALA A 55 1.63 -0.65 -4.09
N SER A 56 2.79 -0.09 -3.69
CA SER A 56 3.61 -0.68 -2.63
C SER A 56 2.94 -0.62 -1.26
N GLU A 57 2.22 0.47 -0.96
CA GLU A 57 1.51 0.66 0.31
C GLU A 57 0.28 -0.23 0.41
N LEU A 58 -0.39 -0.53 -0.71
CA LEU A 58 -1.47 -1.51 -0.73
C LEU A 58 -1.02 -2.90 -0.25
N ILE A 59 0.26 -3.22 -0.39
CA ILE A 59 0.86 -4.47 0.09
C ILE A 59 1.33 -4.31 1.54
N THR A 60 2.13 -3.27 1.83
CA THR A 60 2.79 -3.13 3.13
C THR A 60 1.86 -2.63 4.24
N GLN A 61 0.79 -1.90 3.87
CA GLN A 61 -0.20 -1.31 4.78
C GLN A 61 -1.59 -1.91 4.55
N ARG A 62 -1.66 -3.19 4.16
CA ARG A 62 -2.91 -3.89 3.83
C ARG A 62 -3.97 -3.77 4.94
N GLU A 63 -3.56 -3.81 6.20
CA GLU A 63 -4.43 -3.72 7.36
C GLU A 63 -5.10 -2.35 7.45
N LEU A 64 -4.33 -1.27 7.21
CA LEU A 64 -4.85 0.08 7.17
C LEU A 64 -5.81 0.27 5.99
N VAL A 65 -5.46 -0.26 4.82
CA VAL A 65 -6.34 -0.26 3.64
C VAL A 65 -7.63 -1.00 3.93
N SER A 66 -7.55 -2.17 4.55
CA SER A 66 -8.72 -2.98 4.93
C SER A 66 -9.61 -2.25 5.91
N GLN A 67 -9.04 -1.56 6.91
CA GLN A 67 -9.80 -0.75 7.85
C GLN A 67 -10.53 0.39 7.14
N ARG A 68 -9.83 1.14 6.28
CA ARG A 68 -10.40 2.27 5.53
C ARG A 68 -11.55 1.83 4.64
N VAL A 69 -11.36 0.74 3.89
CA VAL A 69 -12.41 0.15 3.06
C VAL A 69 -13.60 -0.28 3.90
N ASN A 70 -13.37 -0.86 5.09
CA ASN A 70 -14.45 -1.27 5.98
C ASN A 70 -15.28 -0.09 6.48
N GLU A 71 -14.63 0.97 6.96
CA GLU A 71 -15.28 2.19 7.44
C GLU A 71 -16.13 2.84 6.32
N ASP A 72 -15.52 3.11 5.17
CA ASP A 72 -16.17 3.77 4.04
C ASP A 72 -17.32 2.93 3.46
N LEU A 73 -17.15 1.60 3.33
CA LEU A 73 -18.21 0.72 2.84
C LEU A 73 -19.37 0.63 3.83
N THR A 74 -19.09 0.56 5.13
CA THR A 74 -20.13 0.45 6.15
C THR A 74 -20.99 1.72 6.19
N GLU A 75 -20.36 2.90 6.10
CA GLU A 75 -21.08 4.17 6.02
C GLU A 75 -21.95 4.25 4.76
N ARG A 76 -21.38 3.89 3.60
CA ARG A 76 -22.13 3.89 2.34
C ARG A 76 -23.27 2.89 2.32
N ALA A 77 -23.05 1.66 2.75
CA ALA A 77 -24.08 0.62 2.79
C ALA A 77 -25.24 0.98 3.73
N SER A 78 -24.92 1.58 4.89
CA SER A 78 -25.92 2.04 5.85
C SER A 78 -26.88 3.07 5.25
N SER A 79 -26.40 3.93 4.34
CA SER A 79 -27.24 4.90 3.63
C SER A 79 -28.30 4.25 2.73
N PHE A 80 -28.09 2.99 2.32
CA PHE A 80 -29.05 2.18 1.58
C PHE A 80 -29.86 1.22 2.48
N GLY A 81 -29.67 1.30 3.79
CA GLY A 81 -30.30 0.38 4.75
C GLY A 81 -29.70 -1.03 4.73
N ILE A 82 -28.46 -1.17 4.28
CA ILE A 82 -27.72 -2.43 4.28
C ILE A 82 -26.69 -2.38 5.40
N LEU A 83 -26.73 -3.37 6.29
CA LEU A 83 -25.78 -3.53 7.38
C LEU A 83 -24.70 -4.52 6.94
N LEU A 84 -23.42 -4.15 7.12
CA LEU A 84 -22.28 -5.01 6.82
C LEU A 84 -21.82 -5.64 8.14
N ASP A 85 -21.89 -6.98 8.23
CA ASP A 85 -21.50 -7.72 9.43
C ASP A 85 -20.01 -8.12 9.41
N ASP A 86 -19.46 -8.41 8.22
CA ASP A 86 -18.02 -8.72 8.02
C ASP A 86 -17.58 -8.26 6.64
N ILE A 87 -16.39 -7.66 6.56
CA ILE A 87 -15.77 -7.25 5.30
C ILE A 87 -14.32 -7.71 5.35
N ALA A 88 -13.95 -8.58 4.42
CA ALA A 88 -12.61 -9.14 4.34
C ALA A 88 -12.01 -8.89 2.95
N LEU A 89 -10.90 -8.15 2.93
CA LEU A 89 -10.05 -8.00 1.76
C LEU A 89 -9.26 -9.28 1.55
N THR A 90 -9.68 -10.16 0.63
CA THR A 90 -9.11 -11.51 0.52
C THR A 90 -7.84 -11.53 -0.33
N GLN A 91 -7.82 -10.80 -1.43
CA GLN A 91 -6.70 -10.80 -2.37
C GLN A 91 -6.51 -9.43 -3.02
N ILE A 92 -5.24 -9.03 -3.15
CA ILE A 92 -4.80 -7.88 -3.95
C ILE A 92 -3.77 -8.41 -4.93
N SER A 93 -3.98 -8.23 -6.22
CA SER A 93 -3.02 -8.59 -7.26
C SER A 93 -2.84 -7.46 -8.26
N PHE A 94 -1.59 -7.26 -8.66
CA PHE A 94 -1.21 -6.25 -9.63
C PHE A 94 -0.96 -6.88 -10.99
N GLY A 95 -1.21 -6.13 -12.06
CA GLY A 95 -0.77 -6.50 -13.40
C GLY A 95 0.74 -6.75 -13.45
N ARG A 96 1.17 -7.66 -14.33
CA ARG A 96 2.56 -8.12 -14.42
C ARG A 96 3.58 -6.99 -14.59
N GLU A 97 3.27 -6.02 -15.44
CA GLU A 97 4.12 -4.86 -15.74
C GLU A 97 4.36 -3.98 -14.50
N PHE A 98 3.38 -3.89 -13.60
CA PHE A 98 3.52 -3.14 -12.36
C PHE A 98 4.42 -3.86 -11.35
N SER A 99 4.22 -5.17 -11.18
CA SER A 99 5.06 -5.98 -10.29
C SER A 99 6.53 -5.89 -10.71
N GLU A 100 6.81 -5.99 -12.01
CA GLU A 100 8.16 -5.85 -12.58
C GLU A 100 8.74 -4.43 -12.36
N ALA A 101 7.93 -3.38 -12.52
CA ALA A 101 8.37 -2.01 -12.31
C ALA A 101 8.66 -1.68 -10.83
N VAL A 102 7.85 -2.18 -9.89
CA VAL A 102 8.09 -2.00 -8.45
C VAL A 102 9.34 -2.73 -8.00
N GLU A 103 9.50 -3.99 -8.44
CA GLU A 103 10.70 -4.78 -8.14
C GLU A 103 11.95 -4.07 -8.70
N ALA A 104 11.91 -3.60 -9.94
CA ALA A 104 13.02 -2.85 -10.53
C ALA A 104 13.33 -1.55 -9.77
N LYS A 105 12.31 -0.81 -9.32
CA LYS A 105 12.50 0.42 -8.54
C LYS A 105 13.10 0.13 -7.17
N GLN A 106 12.67 -0.93 -6.49
CA GLN A 106 13.24 -1.36 -5.22
C GLN A 106 14.71 -1.79 -5.38
N VAL A 107 15.01 -2.56 -6.43
CA VAL A 107 16.39 -2.96 -6.75
C VAL A 107 17.25 -1.72 -7.02
N ALA A 108 16.78 -0.78 -7.83
CA ALA A 108 17.50 0.46 -8.10
C ALA A 108 17.74 1.31 -6.83
N GLN A 109 16.75 1.38 -5.93
CA GLN A 109 16.92 2.03 -4.63
C GLN A 109 17.96 1.34 -3.76
N GLN A 110 17.92 0.01 -3.64
CA GLN A 110 18.91 -0.76 -2.89
C GLN A 110 20.31 -0.61 -3.48
N GLU A 111 20.45 -0.63 -4.81
CA GLU A 111 21.74 -0.41 -5.47
C GLU A 111 22.27 0.99 -5.21
N ALA A 112 21.42 2.01 -5.25
CA ALA A 112 21.80 3.38 -4.94
C ALA A 112 22.25 3.54 -3.47
N GLU A 113 21.52 2.96 -2.53
CA GLU A 113 21.91 2.95 -1.11
C GLU A 113 23.23 2.21 -0.89
N ARG A 114 23.40 1.05 -1.52
CA ARG A 114 24.64 0.27 -1.45
C ARG A 114 25.82 1.03 -2.04
N ALA A 115 25.64 1.69 -3.18
CA ALA A 115 26.67 2.50 -3.80
C ALA A 115 27.08 3.67 -2.89
N ARG A 116 26.12 4.38 -2.27
CA ARG A 116 26.39 5.43 -1.28
C ARG A 116 27.18 4.90 -0.10
N TYR A 117 26.77 3.76 0.46
CA TYR A 117 27.48 3.12 1.58
C TYR A 117 28.93 2.74 1.23
N LEU A 118 29.16 2.25 0.01
CA LEU A 118 30.51 1.92 -0.47
C LEU A 118 31.39 3.16 -0.61
N VAL A 119 30.84 4.25 -1.15
CA VAL A 119 31.56 5.53 -1.27
C VAL A 119 31.94 6.07 0.11
N GLU A 120 30.98 6.12 1.02
CA GLU A 120 31.20 6.60 2.39
C GLU A 120 32.25 5.77 3.12
N LYS A 121 32.19 4.43 3.00
CA LYS A 121 33.21 3.53 3.55
C LYS A 121 34.60 3.81 2.98
N ALA A 122 34.70 4.05 1.67
CA ALA A 122 35.98 4.33 1.02
C ALA A 122 36.56 5.68 1.46
N GLU A 123 35.73 6.70 1.65
CA GLU A 123 36.15 8.00 2.21
C GLU A 123 36.67 7.85 3.64
N GLN A 124 35.97 7.11 4.50
CA GLN A 124 36.42 6.85 5.86
C GLN A 124 37.75 6.10 5.91
N GLN A 125 37.94 5.10 5.03
CA GLN A 125 39.21 4.37 4.94
C GLN A 125 40.37 5.27 4.50
N LYS A 126 40.14 6.20 3.56
CA LYS A 126 41.17 7.18 3.15
C LYS A 126 41.56 8.10 4.30
N LEU A 127 40.57 8.64 5.01
CA LEU A 127 40.82 9.50 6.18
C LEU A 127 41.62 8.76 7.26
N ALA A 128 41.23 7.51 7.58
CA ALA A 128 41.94 6.70 8.55
C ALA A 128 43.41 6.46 8.13
N ALA A 129 43.66 6.15 6.86
CA ALA A 129 45.03 5.94 6.36
C ALA A 129 45.90 7.20 6.46
N VAL A 130 45.33 8.39 6.18
CA VAL A 130 46.04 9.67 6.32
C VAL A 130 46.37 9.93 7.78
N ILE A 131 45.41 9.77 8.69
CA ILE A 131 45.60 9.98 10.13
C ILE A 131 46.68 9.03 10.67
N THR A 132 46.66 7.76 10.29
CA THR A 132 47.70 6.80 10.70
C THR A 132 49.07 7.21 10.18
N ALA A 133 49.19 7.61 8.91
CA ALA A 133 50.47 8.03 8.33
C ALA A 133 51.02 9.32 8.97
N GLU A 134 50.16 10.27 9.33
CA GLU A 134 50.54 11.46 10.09
C GLU A 134 51.00 11.09 11.51
N GLY A 135 50.25 10.21 12.20
CA GLY A 135 50.61 9.74 13.54
C GLY A 135 51.94 8.98 13.57
N ASP A 136 52.19 8.12 12.58
CA ASP A 136 53.47 7.41 12.44
C ASP A 136 54.64 8.38 12.17
N SER A 137 54.38 9.45 11.40
CA SER A 137 55.38 10.47 11.08
C SER A 137 55.73 11.33 12.31
N GLU A 138 54.74 11.75 13.09
CA GLU A 138 54.98 12.49 14.35
C GLU A 138 55.68 11.62 15.40
N ALA A 139 55.31 10.35 15.53
CA ALA A 139 55.95 9.42 16.46
C ALA A 139 57.44 9.20 16.11
N ALA A 140 57.77 9.01 14.83
CA ALA A 140 59.15 8.81 14.39
C ALA A 140 60.05 10.04 14.62
N VAL A 141 59.50 11.26 14.64
CA VAL A 141 60.24 12.50 14.92
C VAL A 141 60.52 12.69 16.41
N LEU A 142 59.66 12.16 17.29
CA LEU A 142 59.83 12.24 18.75
C LEU A 142 60.82 11.21 19.31
N GLU A 143 61.12 10.14 18.57
CA GLU A 143 62.01 9.05 19.00
C GLU A 143 63.48 9.18 18.53
N GLY A 144 63.82 10.22 17.76
CA GLY A 144 65.18 10.50 17.24
C GLY A 144 65.85 11.71 17.88
#